data_AF-A0A1Y1SZP4-F1
#
_entry.id   AF-A0A1Y1SZP4-F1
#
_cell.length_a   1.000
_cell.length_b   1.000
_cell.length_c   1.000
_cell.angle_alpha   90.00
_cell.angle_beta   90.00
_cell.angle_gamma   90.00
#
_symmetry.space_group_name_H-M   'P 1'
#
loop_
_entity.id
_entity.type
_entity.pdbx_description
1 polymer ?
#
loop_
_entity_poly.entity_id
_entity_poly.type
_entity_poly.pdbx_seq_one_letter_code
_entity_poly.pdbx_strand_id
1 'polypeptide(L)'
;MVKSYHHINLVNDASFLINSKESILEASLKKEIPFCCECGGKARCSTCRILIVKGEENLSEINAAEAKLRTYFELPKNVRLACQTYVKSGSVKIKRIMNDESDYPLYLRNKLNKNENIGRELRLCLLFLDVRNFTPFAEQHLAFDVIHIIRKLFFNFEKIIQQFEGRIIETNGDGLYVAFGFEKTTKASVLDTVNCGFAILKELKRLNTEYFQRYFNEEIEVGIGAHLGKVATGDLLLENRPHQIVMGYAVNVAARIQELTKKLDNSFVISEAVYELLDVPPEAEVSSEKMKGVKEAFRLYKIGEHFKYKKEK
;
A
#
# COMPACT_ATOMS: atom_id res chain seq x y z
N MET A 1 -40.15 -28.21 10.14
CA MET A 1 -39.41 -27.59 9.01
C MET A 1 -38.35 -28.57 8.54
N VAL A 2 -38.51 -29.14 7.35
CA VAL A 2 -37.55 -30.11 6.78
C VAL A 2 -36.24 -29.38 6.51
N LYS A 3 -35.15 -29.80 7.15
CA LYS A 3 -33.82 -29.26 6.85
C LYS A 3 -33.39 -29.85 5.50
N SER A 4 -33.45 -29.04 4.45
CA SER A 4 -32.88 -29.42 3.15
C SER A 4 -31.36 -29.32 3.23
N TYR A 5 -30.71 -30.48 3.22
CA TYR A 5 -29.26 -30.63 3.17
C TYR A 5 -28.82 -30.93 1.74
N HIS A 6 -27.69 -30.37 1.34
CA HIS A 6 -27.10 -30.52 0.01
C HIS A 6 -25.64 -30.93 0.13
N HIS A 7 -25.10 -31.53 -0.92
CA HIS A 7 -23.71 -31.99 -0.92
C HIS A 7 -22.77 -30.91 -1.45
N ILE A 8 -21.71 -30.63 -0.72
CA ILE A 8 -20.61 -29.80 -1.20
C ILE A 8 -19.31 -30.61 -1.20
N ASN A 9 -18.56 -30.51 -2.29
CA ASN A 9 -17.24 -31.11 -2.46
C ASN A 9 -16.24 -29.97 -2.66
N LEU A 10 -15.40 -29.73 -1.65
CA LEU A 10 -14.25 -28.85 -1.78
C LEU A 10 -13.07 -29.65 -2.33
N VAL A 11 -12.56 -29.23 -3.48
CA VAL A 11 -11.43 -29.88 -4.14
C VAL A 11 -10.20 -29.82 -3.23
N ASN A 12 -9.64 -30.99 -2.92
CA ASN A 12 -8.47 -31.23 -2.06
C ASN A 12 -8.68 -30.97 -0.56
N ASP A 13 -9.91 -30.71 -0.12
CA ASP A 13 -10.21 -30.53 1.31
C ASP A 13 -11.13 -31.67 1.80
N ALA A 14 -12.44 -31.42 1.78
CA ALA A 14 -13.44 -32.31 2.32
C ALA A 14 -14.74 -32.24 1.53
N SER A 15 -15.53 -33.31 1.64
CA SER A 15 -16.92 -33.33 1.19
C SER A 15 -17.83 -33.39 2.40
N PHE A 16 -18.83 -32.52 2.47
CA PHE A 16 -19.76 -32.48 3.58
C PHE A 16 -21.17 -32.06 3.16
N LEU A 17 -22.11 -32.16 4.10
CA LEU A 17 -23.48 -31.72 3.94
C LEU A 17 -23.65 -30.29 4.44
N ILE A 18 -24.24 -29.44 3.61
CA ILE A 18 -24.53 -28.04 3.90
C ILE A 18 -26.05 -27.82 3.96
N ASN A 19 -26.53 -27.04 4.93
CA ASN A 19 -27.92 -26.62 4.99
C ASN A 19 -28.19 -25.49 3.99
N SER A 20 -29.34 -25.54 3.31
CA SER A 20 -29.77 -24.48 2.36
C SER A 20 -29.87 -23.05 2.92
N LYS A 21 -29.86 -22.89 4.26
CA LYS A 21 -29.93 -21.60 4.98
C LYS A 21 -28.58 -21.02 5.39
N GLU A 22 -27.50 -21.78 5.35
CA GLU A 22 -26.16 -21.31 5.72
C GLU A 22 -25.32 -21.06 4.47
N SER A 23 -24.46 -20.05 4.54
CA SER A 23 -23.52 -19.77 3.46
C SER A 23 -22.45 -20.86 3.39
N ILE A 24 -21.80 -21.00 2.23
CA ILE A 24 -20.66 -21.92 2.07
C ILE A 24 -19.56 -21.60 3.09
N LEU A 25 -19.34 -20.32 3.39
CA LEU A 25 -18.38 -19.88 4.42
C LEU A 25 -18.74 -20.43 5.81
N GLU A 26 -19.97 -20.19 6.27
CA GLU A 26 -20.42 -20.62 7.61
C GLU A 26 -20.36 -22.14 7.77
N ALA A 27 -20.79 -22.87 6.74
CA ALA A 27 -20.79 -24.32 6.75
C ALA A 27 -19.36 -24.88 6.79
N SER A 28 -18.44 -24.26 6.07
CA SER A 28 -17.02 -24.65 6.07
C SER A 28 -16.37 -24.39 7.43
N LEU A 29 -16.59 -23.21 8.02
CA LEU A 29 -16.06 -22.88 9.34
C LEU A 29 -16.60 -23.80 10.45
N LYS A 30 -17.88 -24.21 10.39
CA LYS A 30 -18.46 -25.21 11.31
C LYS A 30 -17.81 -26.59 11.19
N LYS A 31 -17.21 -26.90 10.04
CA LYS A 31 -16.48 -28.14 9.79
C LYS A 31 -14.99 -28.00 10.01
N GLU A 32 -14.57 -26.90 10.64
CA GLU A 32 -13.16 -26.56 10.91
C GLU A 32 -12.32 -26.45 9.62
N ILE A 33 -12.97 -26.23 8.47
CA ILE A 33 -12.30 -25.98 7.20
C ILE A 33 -11.98 -24.49 7.16
N PRO A 34 -10.68 -24.10 7.11
CA PRO A 34 -10.29 -22.71 7.16
C PRO A 34 -10.77 -21.96 5.91
N PHE A 35 -11.26 -20.75 6.12
CA PHE A 35 -11.61 -19.81 5.07
C PHE A 35 -11.17 -18.41 5.48
N CYS A 36 -10.54 -17.68 4.57
CA CYS A 36 -10.24 -16.28 4.83
C CYS A 36 -11.53 -15.44 4.74
N CYS A 37 -11.78 -14.65 5.78
CA CYS A 37 -12.98 -13.82 5.87
C CYS A 37 -12.76 -12.54 6.70
N GLU A 38 -11.79 -11.70 6.31
CA GLU A 38 -11.44 -10.44 6.99
C GLU A 38 -12.63 -9.55 7.36
N CYS A 39 -13.64 -9.47 6.49
CA CYS A 39 -14.83 -8.65 6.76
C CYS A 39 -15.92 -9.36 7.60
N GLY A 40 -15.67 -10.56 8.11
CA GLY A 40 -16.64 -11.38 8.82
C GLY A 40 -17.84 -11.81 7.95
N GLY A 41 -17.61 -12.06 6.66
CA GLY A 41 -18.65 -12.52 5.73
C GLY A 41 -19.56 -11.42 5.16
N LYS A 42 -19.23 -10.14 5.31
CA LYS A 42 -20.05 -9.00 4.86
C LYS A 42 -19.82 -8.56 3.39
N ALA A 43 -19.17 -9.40 2.58
CA ALA A 43 -18.79 -9.09 1.20
C ALA A 43 -18.07 -7.72 1.02
N ARG A 44 -17.03 -7.47 1.84
CA ARG A 44 -16.19 -6.25 1.72
C ARG A 44 -14.73 -6.50 1.35
N CYS A 45 -14.22 -7.72 1.58
CA CYS A 45 -12.78 -8.02 1.46
C CYS A 45 -12.42 -8.92 0.27
N SER A 46 -13.39 -9.61 -0.36
CA SER A 46 -13.17 -10.60 -1.43
C SER A 46 -12.25 -11.80 -1.08
N THR A 47 -11.87 -12.00 0.18
CA THR A 47 -10.94 -13.07 0.57
C THR A 47 -11.57 -14.47 0.59
N CYS A 48 -12.89 -14.56 0.75
CA CYS A 48 -13.64 -15.83 0.73
C CYS A 48 -13.99 -16.34 -0.69
N ARG A 49 -13.19 -15.98 -1.70
CA ARG A 49 -13.47 -16.34 -3.10
C ARG A 49 -13.35 -17.86 -3.31
N ILE A 50 -14.31 -18.40 -4.04
CA ILE A 50 -14.38 -19.80 -4.46
C ILE A 50 -14.53 -19.86 -5.98
N LEU A 51 -13.86 -20.84 -6.57
CA LEU A 51 -14.02 -21.23 -7.95
C LEU A 51 -15.07 -22.34 -8.02
N ILE A 52 -16.12 -22.14 -8.79
CA ILE A 52 -17.09 -23.19 -9.08
C ILE A 52 -16.49 -24.12 -10.13
N VAL A 53 -16.37 -25.40 -9.80
CA VAL A 53 -15.89 -26.44 -10.71
C VAL A 53 -17.07 -27.13 -11.39
N LYS A 54 -18.13 -27.45 -10.64
CA LYS A 54 -19.41 -28.02 -11.14
C LYS A 54 -20.58 -27.66 -10.23
N GLY A 55 -21.79 -27.64 -10.78
CA GLY A 55 -23.03 -27.41 -10.03
C GLY A 55 -23.35 -25.93 -9.78
N GLU A 56 -23.10 -25.07 -10.76
CA GLU A 56 -23.41 -23.64 -10.65
C GLU A 56 -24.93 -23.40 -10.57
N GLU A 57 -25.71 -24.22 -11.29
CA GLU A 57 -27.18 -24.24 -11.29
C GLU A 57 -27.80 -24.54 -9.92
N ASN A 58 -27.01 -25.13 -9.02
CA ASN A 58 -27.42 -25.52 -7.68
C ASN A 58 -27.18 -24.42 -6.64
N LEU A 59 -26.62 -23.28 -7.06
CA LEU A 59 -26.26 -22.16 -6.18
C LEU A 59 -27.33 -21.09 -6.17
N SER A 60 -27.33 -20.29 -5.11
CA SER A 60 -28.14 -19.07 -5.06
C SER A 60 -27.73 -18.08 -6.14
N GLU A 61 -28.71 -17.31 -6.60
CA GLU A 61 -28.46 -16.14 -7.44
C GLU A 61 -27.48 -15.17 -6.77
N ILE A 62 -26.80 -14.38 -7.60
CA ILE A 62 -25.85 -13.37 -7.14
C ILE A 62 -26.63 -12.25 -6.46
N ASN A 63 -26.34 -12.03 -5.18
CA ASN A 63 -26.98 -10.95 -4.43
C ASN A 63 -26.30 -9.59 -4.69
N ALA A 64 -26.93 -8.49 -4.25
CA ALA A 64 -26.43 -7.14 -4.49
C ALA A 64 -25.03 -6.86 -3.88
N ALA A 65 -24.70 -7.50 -2.76
CA ALA A 65 -23.40 -7.32 -2.09
C ALA A 65 -22.27 -8.01 -2.88
N GLU A 66 -22.54 -9.23 -3.35
CA GLU A 66 -21.63 -9.97 -4.24
C GLU A 66 -21.47 -9.25 -5.59
N ALA A 67 -22.57 -8.80 -6.20
CA ALA A 67 -22.55 -8.11 -7.49
C ALA A 67 -21.63 -6.87 -7.49
N LYS A 68 -21.65 -6.07 -6.41
CA LYS A 68 -20.78 -4.89 -6.27
C LYS A 68 -19.30 -5.26 -6.35
N LEU A 69 -18.87 -6.27 -5.58
CA LEU A 69 -17.48 -6.72 -5.62
C LEU A 69 -17.13 -7.40 -6.94
N ARG A 70 -18.08 -8.12 -7.55
CA ARG A 70 -17.89 -8.79 -8.83
C ARG A 70 -17.59 -7.80 -9.94
N THR A 71 -18.31 -6.68 -9.97
CA THR A 71 -18.06 -5.58 -10.93
C THR A 71 -16.78 -4.85 -10.60
N TYR A 72 -16.52 -4.55 -9.32
CA TYR A 72 -15.31 -3.82 -8.90
C TYR A 72 -14.01 -4.55 -9.22
N PHE A 73 -13.98 -5.88 -9.03
CA PHE A 73 -12.80 -6.72 -9.27
C PHE A 73 -12.83 -7.46 -10.63
N GLU A 74 -13.84 -7.19 -11.47
CA GLU A 74 -14.05 -7.88 -12.75
C GLU A 74 -13.94 -9.41 -12.64
N LEU A 75 -14.58 -9.99 -11.62
CA LEU A 75 -14.38 -11.40 -11.30
C LEU A 75 -14.86 -12.31 -12.47
N PRO A 76 -14.14 -13.41 -12.76
CA PRO A 76 -14.58 -14.41 -13.73
C PRO A 76 -15.99 -14.94 -13.39
N LYS A 77 -16.72 -15.41 -14.41
CA LYS A 77 -18.11 -15.87 -14.24
C LYS A 77 -18.24 -17.01 -13.23
N ASN A 78 -17.28 -17.93 -13.23
CA ASN A 78 -17.23 -19.08 -12.34
C ASN A 78 -16.62 -18.78 -10.95
N VAL A 79 -16.39 -17.52 -10.59
CA VAL A 79 -15.89 -17.13 -9.27
C VAL A 79 -17.01 -16.49 -8.46
N ARG A 80 -17.23 -17.04 -7.27
CA ARG A 80 -18.24 -16.57 -6.31
C ARG A 80 -17.61 -16.23 -4.96
N LEU A 81 -18.36 -15.52 -4.12
CA LEU A 81 -18.00 -15.28 -2.72
C LEU A 81 -18.66 -16.34 -1.82
N ALA A 82 -17.87 -17.16 -1.12
CA ALA A 82 -18.40 -18.20 -0.24
C ALA A 82 -19.31 -17.65 0.86
N CYS A 83 -19.10 -16.40 1.32
CA CYS A 83 -19.95 -15.77 2.33
C CYS A 83 -21.33 -15.33 1.82
N GLN A 84 -21.49 -15.18 0.51
CA GLN A 84 -22.75 -14.74 -0.11
C GLN A 84 -23.44 -15.86 -0.88
N THR A 85 -22.77 -17.01 -1.04
CA THR A 85 -23.24 -18.14 -1.84
C THR A 85 -23.84 -19.21 -0.95
N TYR A 86 -25.04 -19.65 -1.32
CA TYR A 86 -25.78 -20.72 -0.66
C TYR A 86 -26.04 -21.85 -1.63
N VAL A 87 -26.00 -23.10 -1.16
CA VAL A 87 -26.37 -24.26 -1.97
C VAL A 87 -27.87 -24.51 -1.81
N LYS A 88 -28.63 -24.45 -2.90
CA LYS A 88 -30.10 -24.53 -2.91
C LYS A 88 -30.64 -25.88 -3.34
N SER A 89 -29.87 -26.64 -4.12
CA SER A 89 -30.26 -27.95 -4.61
C SER A 89 -29.04 -28.83 -4.87
N GLY A 90 -29.25 -30.15 -4.98
CA GLY A 90 -28.26 -31.07 -5.56
C GLY A 90 -26.89 -31.11 -4.87
N SER A 91 -25.85 -31.21 -5.70
CA SER A 91 -24.45 -31.26 -5.29
C SER A 91 -23.62 -30.21 -6.03
N VAL A 92 -22.62 -29.65 -5.35
CA VAL A 92 -21.73 -28.63 -5.91
C VAL A 92 -20.28 -29.02 -5.66
N LYS A 93 -19.44 -28.86 -6.69
CA LYS A 93 -18.00 -29.00 -6.57
C LYS A 93 -17.36 -27.62 -6.68
N ILE A 94 -16.65 -27.22 -5.63
CA ILE A 94 -15.97 -25.93 -5.56
C ILE A 94 -14.50 -26.12 -5.23
N LYS A 95 -13.66 -25.18 -5.64
CA LYS A 95 -12.26 -25.09 -5.24
C LYS A 95 -12.05 -23.76 -4.54
N ARG A 96 -11.38 -23.74 -3.39
CA ARG A 96 -10.97 -22.48 -2.78
C ARG A 96 -9.90 -21.84 -3.67
N ILE A 97 -10.04 -20.54 -3.95
CA ILE A 97 -9.05 -19.84 -4.79
C ILE A 97 -7.74 -19.66 -4.02
N MET A 98 -7.84 -19.44 -2.72
CA MET A 98 -6.71 -19.56 -1.81
C MET A 98 -6.74 -21.00 -1.29
N ASN A 99 -5.93 -21.86 -1.88
CA ASN A 99 -5.98 -23.30 -1.66
C ASN A 99 -4.73 -23.75 -0.90
N ASP A 100 -4.96 -24.46 0.18
CA ASP A 100 -4.05 -24.50 1.31
C ASP A 100 -2.67 -25.15 1.04
N GLU A 101 -2.43 -26.06 0.09
CA GLU A 101 -1.07 -26.66 0.02
C GLU A 101 0.04 -25.76 -0.57
N SER A 102 -0.24 -24.97 -1.61
CA SER A 102 0.75 -24.02 -2.18
C SER A 102 0.71 -22.66 -1.50
N ASP A 103 -0.44 -22.31 -0.93
CA ASP A 103 -0.69 -21.00 -0.34
C ASP A 103 -0.54 -21.02 1.19
N TYR A 104 -0.42 -22.20 1.82
CA TYR A 104 -0.16 -22.35 3.27
C TYR A 104 1.03 -21.53 3.75
N PRO A 105 2.17 -21.46 3.03
CA PRO A 105 3.30 -20.63 3.45
C PRO A 105 2.96 -19.13 3.49
N LEU A 106 1.97 -18.68 2.71
CA LEU A 106 1.55 -17.28 2.62
C LEU A 106 0.58 -16.89 3.75
N TYR A 107 -0.24 -17.82 4.24
CA TYR A 107 -1.34 -17.51 5.18
C TYR A 107 -1.33 -18.32 6.49
N LEU A 108 -0.75 -19.52 6.54
CA LEU A 108 -0.92 -20.50 7.62
C LEU A 108 0.39 -21.09 8.20
N ARG A 109 1.58 -20.73 7.70
CA ARG A 109 2.85 -21.08 8.37
C ARG A 109 2.92 -20.57 9.82
N ASN A 110 2.02 -19.64 10.17
CA ASN A 110 2.13 -18.76 11.33
C ASN A 110 1.02 -18.92 12.38
N LYS A 111 0.44 -20.12 12.53
CA LYS A 111 -0.38 -20.41 13.73
C LYS A 111 0.42 -20.31 15.05
N LEU A 112 1.75 -20.15 14.98
CA LEU A 112 2.64 -19.98 16.12
C LEU A 112 2.81 -18.52 16.58
N ASN A 113 2.56 -17.51 15.74
CA ASN A 113 2.70 -16.09 16.11
C ASN A 113 1.40 -15.32 15.84
N LYS A 114 0.67 -14.98 16.91
CA LYS A 114 -0.64 -14.27 16.87
C LYS A 114 -0.61 -12.82 16.33
N ASN A 115 0.53 -12.31 15.88
CA ASN A 115 0.75 -10.87 15.64
C ASN A 115 0.98 -10.45 14.17
N GLU A 116 0.79 -11.33 13.19
CA GLU A 116 1.01 -10.95 11.77
C GLU A 116 -0.24 -10.40 11.09
N ASN A 117 -0.07 -9.32 10.32
CA ASN A 117 -1.14 -8.63 9.61
C ASN A 117 -1.24 -9.14 8.16
N ILE A 118 -2.22 -10.01 7.89
CA ILE A 118 -2.43 -10.70 6.60
C ILE A 118 -2.76 -9.73 5.45
N GLY A 119 -3.14 -8.50 5.77
CA GLY A 119 -3.48 -7.49 4.77
C GLY A 119 -4.73 -6.72 5.15
N ARG A 120 -4.61 -5.41 5.32
CA ARG A 120 -5.73 -4.50 5.60
C ARG A 120 -5.67 -3.27 4.68
N GLU A 121 -6.83 -2.69 4.40
CA GLU A 121 -6.92 -1.38 3.77
C GLU A 121 -6.75 -0.30 4.85
N LEU A 122 -5.79 0.59 4.65
CA LEU A 122 -5.63 1.82 5.44
C LEU A 122 -5.64 3.04 4.53
N ARG A 123 -5.86 4.21 5.13
CA ARG A 123 -5.61 5.49 4.49
C ARG A 123 -4.33 6.09 5.08
N LEU A 124 -3.23 5.98 4.36
CA LEU A 124 -1.90 6.40 4.81
C LEU A 124 -1.45 7.62 4.02
N CYS A 125 -0.68 8.48 4.69
CA CYS A 125 0.05 9.56 4.03
C CYS A 125 1.41 9.02 3.62
N LEU A 126 1.73 9.12 2.34
CA LEU A 126 2.92 8.54 1.73
C LEU A 126 3.86 9.66 1.35
N LEU A 127 5.14 9.51 1.65
CA LEU A 127 6.20 10.45 1.29
C LEU A 127 7.27 9.69 0.50
N PHE A 128 7.59 10.22 -0.67
CA PHE A 128 8.72 9.80 -1.47
C PHE A 128 9.76 10.90 -1.47
N LEU A 129 11.02 10.54 -1.31
CA LEU A 129 12.18 11.42 -1.38
C LEU A 129 13.19 10.82 -2.34
N ASP A 130 13.89 11.65 -3.11
CA ASP A 130 14.96 11.26 -4.04
C ASP A 130 16.04 12.34 -4.09
N VAL A 131 17.31 11.94 -4.27
CA VAL A 131 18.44 12.88 -4.30
C VAL A 131 18.64 13.38 -5.73
N ARG A 132 18.62 14.71 -5.88
CA ARG A 132 18.70 15.35 -7.19
C ARG A 132 20.08 15.17 -7.78
N ASN A 133 20.12 14.81 -9.07
CA ASN A 133 21.35 14.61 -9.83
C ASN A 133 22.31 13.62 -9.17
N PHE A 134 21.80 12.64 -8.42
CA PHE A 134 22.64 11.64 -7.77
C PHE A 134 23.40 10.76 -8.75
N THR A 135 22.79 10.39 -9.89
CA THR A 135 23.49 9.57 -10.90
C THR A 135 24.73 10.28 -11.49
N PRO A 136 24.64 11.53 -12.00
CA PRO A 136 25.84 12.28 -12.39
C PRO A 136 26.86 12.45 -11.26
N PHE A 137 26.40 12.70 -10.03
CA PHE A 137 27.28 12.80 -8.86
C PHE A 137 28.05 11.48 -8.64
N ALA A 138 27.37 10.34 -8.70
CA ALA A 138 27.97 9.02 -8.52
C ALA A 138 28.97 8.64 -9.61
N GLU A 139 28.81 9.16 -10.83
CA GLU A 139 29.77 8.97 -11.94
C GLU A 139 31.05 9.78 -11.76
N GLN A 140 30.98 10.91 -11.05
CA GLN A 140 32.09 11.85 -10.87
C GLN A 140 32.90 11.60 -9.59
N HIS A 141 32.41 10.74 -8.70
CA HIS A 141 32.99 10.51 -7.38
C HIS A 141 33.43 9.06 -7.19
N LEU A 142 34.38 8.86 -6.28
CA LEU A 142 34.82 7.53 -5.88
C LEU A 142 33.70 6.82 -5.10
N ALA A 143 33.57 5.51 -5.27
CA ALA A 143 32.51 4.71 -4.66
C ALA A 143 32.40 4.90 -3.13
N PHE A 144 33.53 5.11 -2.46
CA PHE A 144 33.54 5.39 -1.02
C PHE A 144 32.78 6.67 -0.68
N ASP A 145 33.06 7.77 -1.38
CA ASP A 145 32.43 9.07 -1.12
C ASP A 145 30.93 9.01 -1.40
N VAL A 146 30.55 8.36 -2.51
CA VAL A 146 29.15 8.15 -2.89
C VAL A 146 28.38 7.41 -1.79
N ILE A 147 28.92 6.28 -1.32
CA ILE A 147 28.31 5.49 -0.26
C ILE A 147 28.28 6.27 1.06
N HIS A 148 29.34 7.02 1.36
CA HIS A 148 29.44 7.79 2.60
C HIS A 148 28.41 8.91 2.67
N ILE A 149 28.22 9.67 1.59
CA ILE A 149 27.21 10.74 1.52
C ILE A 149 25.80 10.17 1.70
N ILE A 150 25.45 9.10 0.97
CA ILE A 150 24.13 8.48 1.11
C ILE A 150 23.89 7.97 2.54
N ARG A 151 24.87 7.26 3.13
CA ARG A 151 24.75 6.79 4.51
C ARG A 151 24.57 7.95 5.48
N LYS A 152 25.28 9.06 5.28
CA LYS A 152 25.17 10.25 6.13
C LYS A 152 23.78 10.88 6.01
N LEU A 153 23.24 11.00 4.80
CA LEU A 153 21.89 11.51 4.57
C LEU A 153 20.85 10.61 5.24
N PHE A 154 20.85 9.32 4.90
CA PHE A 154 19.84 8.37 5.39
C PHE A 154 19.88 8.21 6.90
N PHE A 155 21.07 8.21 7.52
CA PHE A 155 21.19 8.15 8.98
C PHE A 155 20.56 9.36 9.69
N ASN A 156 20.65 10.57 9.11
CA ASN A 156 20.01 11.75 9.70
C ASN A 156 18.51 11.81 9.38
N PHE A 157 18.13 11.44 8.16
CA PHE A 157 16.73 11.43 7.74
C PHE A 157 15.93 10.37 8.48
N GLU A 158 16.48 9.18 8.72
CA GLU A 158 15.82 8.11 9.48
C GLU A 158 15.42 8.58 10.88
N LYS A 159 16.30 9.31 11.58
CA LYS A 159 16.00 9.86 12.92
C LYS A 159 14.82 10.83 12.89
N ILE A 160 14.79 11.69 11.88
CA ILE A 160 13.70 12.66 11.68
C ILE A 160 12.40 11.90 11.37
N ILE A 161 12.44 10.94 10.45
CA ILE A 161 11.30 10.11 10.08
C ILE A 161 10.73 9.39 11.32
N GLN A 162 11.59 8.81 12.15
CA GLN A 162 11.18 8.16 13.39
C GLN A 162 10.56 9.14 14.40
N GLN A 163 11.08 10.36 14.52
CA GLN A 163 10.52 11.40 15.40
C GLN A 163 9.08 11.78 15.02
N PHE A 164 8.75 11.74 13.72
CA PHE A 164 7.40 11.98 13.22
C PHE A 164 6.57 10.70 13.05
N GLU A 165 7.02 9.58 13.65
CA GLU A 165 6.38 8.26 13.58
C GLU A 165 6.14 7.74 12.15
N GLY A 166 6.98 8.17 11.22
CA GLY A 166 7.04 7.60 9.87
C GLY A 166 7.74 6.25 9.88
N ARG A 167 7.33 5.37 8.97
CA ARG A 167 7.99 4.08 8.73
C ARG A 167 8.58 4.07 7.33
N ILE A 168 9.89 3.83 7.24
CA ILE A 168 10.55 3.58 5.95
C ILE A 168 10.08 2.20 5.47
N ILE A 169 9.37 2.20 4.34
CA ILE A 169 8.85 0.97 3.72
C ILE A 169 9.92 0.36 2.83
N GLU A 170 10.55 1.19 2.00
CA GLU A 170 11.54 0.75 1.02
C GLU A 170 12.59 1.85 0.79
N THR A 171 13.80 1.43 0.42
CA THR A 171 14.85 2.30 -0.11
C THR A 171 15.16 1.88 -1.53
N ASN A 172 15.24 2.82 -2.46
CA ASN A 172 15.50 2.56 -3.88
C ASN A 172 16.64 3.44 -4.36
N GLY A 173 17.87 2.90 -4.33
CA GLY A 173 19.08 3.68 -4.62
C GLY A 173 19.26 4.80 -3.60
N ASP A 174 19.12 6.03 -4.06
CA ASP A 174 19.20 7.28 -3.30
C ASP A 174 17.84 7.80 -2.81
N GLY A 175 16.74 7.10 -3.12
CA GLY A 175 15.40 7.44 -2.70
C GLY A 175 14.91 6.72 -1.44
N LEU A 176 13.98 7.36 -0.74
CA LEU A 176 13.25 6.82 0.41
C LEU A 176 11.74 6.79 0.13
N TYR A 177 11.10 5.67 0.43
CA TYR A 177 9.64 5.54 0.49
C TYR A 177 9.20 5.39 1.95
N VAL A 178 8.43 6.36 2.45
CA VAL A 178 7.96 6.45 3.83
C VAL A 178 6.44 6.48 3.88
N ALA A 179 5.86 5.81 4.88
CA ALA A 179 4.43 5.85 5.14
C ALA A 179 4.12 6.28 6.58
N PHE A 180 3.05 7.06 6.73
CA PHE A 180 2.59 7.64 8.00
C PHE A 180 1.12 7.30 8.24
N GLY A 181 0.74 7.19 9.52
CA GLY A 181 -0.66 7.01 9.94
C GLY A 181 -1.09 5.57 10.20
N PHE A 182 -0.16 4.66 10.51
CA PHE A 182 -0.49 3.28 10.88
C PHE A 182 -1.31 3.19 12.19
N GLU A 183 -1.07 4.12 13.11
CA GLU A 183 -1.64 4.14 14.48
C GLU A 183 -2.19 5.53 14.86
N LYS A 184 -2.29 6.45 13.88
CA LYS A 184 -2.75 7.84 14.07
C LYS A 184 -3.96 8.16 13.21
N THR A 185 -4.67 9.22 13.59
CA THR A 185 -5.74 9.75 12.73
C THR A 185 -5.14 10.29 11.42
N THR A 186 -5.94 10.27 10.36
CA THR A 186 -5.51 10.77 9.04
C THR A 186 -5.03 12.22 9.07
N LYS A 187 -5.66 13.08 9.88
CA LYS A 187 -5.27 14.48 9.99
C LYS A 187 -3.92 14.66 10.69
N ALA A 188 -3.72 13.93 11.80
CA ALA A 188 -2.43 13.96 12.51
C ALA A 188 -1.30 13.41 11.64
N SER A 189 -1.54 12.31 10.91
CA SER A 189 -0.51 11.74 10.03
C SER A 189 -0.15 12.64 8.84
N VAL A 190 -1.10 13.39 8.30
CA VAL A 190 -0.83 14.41 7.28
C VAL A 190 0.08 15.51 7.83
N LEU A 191 -0.22 16.03 9.03
CA LEU A 191 0.60 17.05 9.68
C LEU A 191 2.01 16.54 9.95
N ASP A 192 2.14 15.32 10.49
CA ASP A 192 3.44 14.69 10.74
C ASP A 192 4.24 14.50 9.45
N THR A 193 3.59 14.10 8.35
CA THR A 193 4.24 13.93 7.05
C THR A 193 4.83 15.24 6.53
N VAL A 194 4.04 16.33 6.58
CA VAL A 194 4.47 17.65 6.10
C VAL A 194 5.58 18.21 6.98
N ASN A 195 5.45 18.13 8.30
CA ASN A 195 6.49 18.57 9.23
C ASN A 195 7.77 17.75 9.09
N CYS A 196 7.67 16.44 8.86
CA CYS A 196 8.80 15.57 8.57
C CYS A 196 9.54 16.02 7.32
N GLY A 197 8.83 16.28 6.21
CA GLY A 197 9.44 16.78 4.98
C GLY A 197 10.19 18.10 5.17
N PHE A 198 9.61 19.07 5.90
CA PHE A 198 10.30 20.32 6.23
C PHE A 198 11.51 20.12 7.15
N ALA A 199 11.42 19.23 8.14
CA ALA A 199 12.53 18.91 9.02
C ALA A 199 13.70 18.26 8.25
N ILE A 200 13.41 17.38 7.29
CA ILE A 200 14.40 16.79 6.37
C ILE A 200 15.09 17.88 5.55
N LEU A 201 14.33 18.79 4.93
CA LEU A 201 14.91 19.89 4.14
C LEU A 201 15.80 20.82 4.99
N LYS A 202 15.37 21.12 6.22
CA LYS A 202 16.15 21.92 7.16
C LYS A 202 17.46 21.23 7.55
N GLU A 203 17.41 19.93 7.84
CA GLU A 203 18.59 19.15 8.16
C GLU A 203 19.55 19.03 6.97
N LEU A 204 19.02 18.84 5.76
CA LEU A 204 19.83 18.85 4.54
C LEU A 204 20.56 20.18 4.35
N LYS A 205 19.89 21.31 4.58
CA LYS A 205 20.52 22.65 4.51
C LYS A 205 21.68 22.78 5.50
N ARG A 206 21.52 22.24 6.71
CA ARG A 206 22.59 22.19 7.72
C ARG A 206 23.74 21.30 7.25
N LEU A 207 23.45 20.09 6.77
CA LEU A 207 24.47 19.16 6.26
C LEU A 207 25.24 19.72 5.06
N ASN A 208 24.57 20.38 4.12
CA ASN A 208 25.24 21.07 3.02
C ASN A 208 26.23 22.12 3.55
N THR A 209 25.78 23.00 4.45
CA THR A 209 26.57 24.12 4.96
C THR A 209 27.74 23.64 5.82
N GLU A 210 27.52 22.68 6.72
CA GLU A 210 28.50 22.30 7.75
C GLU A 210 29.39 21.12 7.32
N TYR A 211 28.95 20.34 6.32
CA TYR A 211 29.58 19.07 5.98
C TYR A 211 29.89 18.93 4.48
N PHE A 212 28.87 18.85 3.61
CA PHE A 212 29.10 18.51 2.21
C PHE A 212 29.89 19.58 1.44
N GLN A 213 29.57 20.86 1.64
CA GLN A 213 30.34 21.95 1.01
C GLN A 213 31.79 21.96 1.49
N ARG A 214 32.04 21.64 2.77
CA ARG A 214 33.37 21.74 3.37
C ARG A 214 34.28 20.56 3.02
N TYR A 215 33.74 19.35 3.01
CA TYR A 215 34.53 18.12 2.87
C TYR A 215 34.46 17.50 1.48
N PHE A 216 33.42 17.81 0.70
CA PHE A 216 33.18 17.25 -0.63
C PHE A 216 33.05 18.32 -1.71
N ASN A 217 32.94 19.60 -1.35
CA ASN A 217 32.66 20.71 -2.27
C ASN A 217 31.36 20.50 -3.06
N GLU A 218 30.36 19.92 -2.39
CA GLU A 218 29.08 19.56 -2.99
C GLU A 218 27.91 20.22 -2.26
N GLU A 219 26.87 20.56 -3.03
CA GLU A 219 25.58 21.00 -2.50
C GLU A 219 24.51 20.00 -2.94
N ILE A 220 23.99 19.23 -1.98
CA ILE A 220 23.01 18.18 -2.24
C ILE A 220 21.60 18.75 -2.19
N GLU A 221 20.76 18.40 -3.14
CA GLU A 221 19.34 18.75 -3.15
C GLU A 221 18.48 17.48 -3.16
N VAL A 222 17.28 17.57 -2.58
CA VAL A 222 16.30 16.46 -2.59
C VAL A 222 14.95 16.95 -3.07
N GLY A 223 14.25 16.11 -3.82
CA GLY A 223 12.85 16.32 -4.16
C GLY A 223 11.95 15.45 -3.30
N ILE A 224 10.98 16.06 -2.61
CA ILE A 224 10.01 15.38 -1.76
C ILE A 224 8.62 15.48 -2.39
N GLY A 225 7.94 14.34 -2.51
CA GLY A 225 6.53 14.26 -2.92
C GLY A 225 5.69 13.61 -1.83
N ALA A 226 4.53 14.17 -1.50
CA ALA A 226 3.60 13.52 -0.57
C ALA A 226 2.15 13.43 -1.06
N HIS A 227 1.51 12.31 -0.73
CA HIS A 227 0.13 12.04 -1.10
C HIS A 227 -0.61 11.23 -0.03
N LEU A 228 -1.86 11.61 0.24
CA LEU A 228 -2.77 10.85 1.09
C LEU A 228 -3.72 10.00 0.24
N GLY A 229 -3.69 8.68 0.45
CA GLY A 229 -4.59 7.80 -0.27
C GLY A 229 -4.83 6.47 0.42
N LYS A 230 -5.76 5.70 -0.16
CA LYS A 230 -6.02 4.33 0.30
C LYS A 230 -4.96 3.38 -0.22
N VAL A 231 -4.49 2.51 0.66
CA VAL A 231 -3.45 1.51 0.39
C VAL A 231 -3.82 0.19 1.04
N ALA A 232 -3.35 -0.90 0.45
CA ALA A 232 -3.30 -2.20 1.09
C ALA A 232 -1.96 -2.33 1.82
N THR A 233 -1.97 -2.75 3.07
CA THR A 233 -0.77 -3.01 3.85
C THR A 233 -0.87 -4.31 4.62
N GLY A 234 0.23 -5.05 4.72
CA GLY A 234 0.34 -6.30 5.45
C GLY A 234 1.80 -6.68 5.61
N ASP A 235 2.06 -7.82 6.22
CA ASP A 235 3.42 -8.34 6.36
C ASP A 235 3.70 -9.35 5.24
N LEU A 236 4.81 -9.16 4.53
CA LEU A 236 5.38 -10.13 3.61
C LEU A 236 6.59 -10.79 4.26
N LEU A 237 6.57 -12.11 4.39
CA LEU A 237 7.72 -12.84 4.92
C LEU A 237 8.80 -13.00 3.85
N LEU A 238 9.89 -12.25 3.99
CA LEU A 238 11.08 -12.37 3.17
C LEU A 238 12.21 -12.93 4.05
N GLU A 239 12.87 -14.00 3.62
CA GLU A 239 13.93 -14.67 4.39
C GLU A 239 13.53 -15.03 5.84
N ASN A 240 12.26 -15.38 6.05
CA ASN A 240 11.65 -15.63 7.37
C ASN A 240 11.61 -14.42 8.32
N ARG A 241 11.69 -13.19 7.80
CA ARG A 241 11.46 -11.96 8.57
C ARG A 241 10.22 -11.24 8.03
N PRO A 242 9.34 -10.73 8.91
CA PRO A 242 8.21 -9.93 8.49
C PRO A 242 8.70 -8.60 7.92
N HIS A 243 8.33 -8.32 6.68
CA HIS A 243 8.58 -7.07 6.01
C HIS A 243 7.24 -6.38 5.72
N GLN A 244 7.02 -5.21 6.31
CA GLN A 244 5.78 -4.48 6.14
C GLN A 244 5.69 -3.93 4.71
N ILE A 245 4.72 -4.41 3.94
CA ILE A 245 4.44 -3.93 2.59
C ILE A 245 3.32 -2.91 2.61
N VAL A 246 3.43 -1.90 1.73
CA VAL A 246 2.38 -0.92 1.46
C VAL A 246 2.25 -0.81 -0.06
N MET A 247 1.07 -1.13 -0.57
CA MET A 247 0.82 -1.21 -2.01
C MET A 247 -0.49 -0.52 -2.39
N GLY A 248 -0.59 -0.13 -3.66
CA GLY A 248 -1.82 0.38 -4.25
C GLY A 248 -1.60 1.60 -5.11
N TYR A 249 -2.70 2.06 -5.72
CA TYR A 249 -2.69 3.18 -6.65
C TYR A 249 -2.11 4.47 -6.01
N ALA A 250 -2.40 4.73 -4.74
CA ALA A 250 -1.89 5.90 -4.02
C ALA A 250 -0.35 5.93 -3.93
N VAL A 251 0.31 4.76 -3.86
CA VAL A 251 1.77 4.67 -3.84
C VAL A 251 2.36 5.21 -5.15
N ASN A 252 1.79 4.78 -6.27
CA ASN A 252 2.20 5.24 -7.59
C ASN A 252 1.96 6.74 -7.79
N VAL A 253 0.87 7.28 -7.23
CA VAL A 253 0.60 8.72 -7.26
C VAL A 253 1.66 9.49 -6.46
N ALA A 254 1.98 9.04 -5.24
CA ALA A 254 2.97 9.67 -4.38
C ALA A 254 4.36 9.71 -5.04
N ALA A 255 4.80 8.59 -5.61
CA ALA A 255 6.07 8.50 -6.34
C ALA A 255 6.12 9.48 -7.52
N ARG A 256 5.04 9.57 -8.31
CA ARG A 256 5.00 10.50 -9.46
C ARG A 256 4.95 11.96 -9.04
N ILE A 257 4.33 12.28 -7.90
CA ILE A 257 4.38 13.65 -7.35
C ILE A 257 5.82 14.00 -6.96
N GLN A 258 6.56 13.05 -6.38
CA GLN A 258 7.99 13.22 -6.12
C GLN A 258 8.76 13.46 -7.42
N GLU A 259 8.57 12.64 -8.47
CA GLU A 259 9.23 12.84 -9.77
C GLU A 259 8.93 14.24 -10.36
N LEU A 260 7.70 14.72 -10.20
CA LEU A 260 7.26 16.03 -10.69
C LEU A 260 7.95 17.21 -10.00
N THR A 261 8.53 17.02 -8.81
CA THR A 261 9.38 18.05 -8.17
C THR A 261 10.40 18.62 -9.15
N LYS A 262 10.97 17.76 -10.02
CA LYS A 262 11.92 18.16 -11.06
C LYS A 262 11.35 19.17 -12.05
N LYS A 263 10.18 18.85 -12.58
CA LYS A 263 9.50 19.65 -13.61
C LYS A 263 8.97 20.94 -13.01
N LEU A 264 8.50 20.87 -11.77
CA LEU A 264 7.88 21.96 -11.03
C LEU A 264 8.89 22.90 -10.36
N ASP A 265 10.18 22.56 -10.42
CA ASP A 265 11.27 23.29 -9.78
C ASP A 265 10.97 23.63 -8.32
N ASN A 266 10.64 22.59 -7.54
CA ASN A 266 10.29 22.79 -6.14
C ASN A 266 10.69 21.57 -5.30
N SER A 267 11.34 21.81 -4.16
CA SER A 267 11.87 20.76 -3.30
C SER A 267 10.82 19.96 -2.55
N PHE A 268 9.58 20.46 -2.43
CA PHE A 268 8.50 19.75 -1.74
C PHE A 268 7.13 20.00 -2.37
N VAL A 269 6.56 18.97 -2.98
CA VAL A 269 5.25 19.02 -3.64
C VAL A 269 4.29 18.05 -2.97
N ILE A 270 3.07 18.51 -2.68
CA ILE A 270 2.03 17.68 -2.06
C ILE A 270 0.74 17.70 -2.86
N SER A 271 -0.03 16.61 -2.79
CA SER A 271 -1.36 16.56 -3.42
C SER A 271 -2.37 17.44 -2.67
N GLU A 272 -3.43 17.88 -3.36
CA GLU A 272 -4.59 18.57 -2.75
C GLU A 272 -5.14 17.84 -1.52
N ALA A 273 -5.26 16.50 -1.57
CA ALA A 273 -5.74 15.69 -0.45
C ALA A 273 -4.90 15.79 0.83
N VAL A 274 -3.63 16.20 0.73
CA VAL A 274 -2.76 16.49 1.87
C VAL A 274 -2.95 17.94 2.30
N TYR A 275 -2.93 18.87 1.34
CA TYR A 275 -3.02 20.32 1.60
C TYR A 275 -4.32 20.70 2.32
N GLU A 276 -5.46 20.17 1.88
CA GLU A 276 -6.79 20.47 2.44
C GLU A 276 -6.97 20.04 3.91
N LEU A 277 -6.14 19.12 4.40
CA LEU A 277 -6.22 18.60 5.76
C LEU A 277 -5.30 19.33 6.76
N LEU A 278 -4.50 20.29 6.28
CA LEU A 278 -3.66 21.13 7.14
C LEU A 278 -4.50 22.26 7.75
N ASP A 279 -4.42 22.42 9.07
CA ASP A 279 -5.10 23.52 9.78
C ASP A 279 -4.50 24.88 9.44
N VAL A 280 -3.17 24.92 9.32
CA VAL A 280 -2.41 26.10 8.92
C VAL A 280 -1.53 25.67 7.75
N PRO A 281 -2.06 25.73 6.51
CA PRO A 281 -1.28 25.32 5.36
C PRO A 281 -0.15 26.32 5.10
N PRO A 282 1.03 25.86 4.66
CA PRO A 282 2.10 26.75 4.22
C PRO A 282 1.68 27.51 2.95
N GLU A 283 2.39 28.60 2.68
CA GLU A 283 2.29 29.28 1.38
C GLU A 283 2.61 28.29 0.26
N ALA A 284 1.80 28.32 -0.79
CA ALA A 284 1.87 27.32 -1.83
C ALA A 284 1.50 27.90 -3.19
N GLU A 285 2.31 27.57 -4.18
CA GLU A 285 1.94 27.73 -5.58
C GLU A 285 1.23 26.49 -6.09
N VAL A 286 0.13 26.70 -6.83
CA VAL A 286 -0.71 25.61 -7.34
C VAL A 286 -0.31 25.25 -8.77
N SER A 287 -0.20 23.95 -9.04
CA SER A 287 -0.10 23.42 -10.41
C SER A 287 -1.16 22.33 -10.65
N SER A 288 -1.54 22.13 -11.92
CA SER A 288 -2.38 21.01 -12.34
C SER A 288 -1.60 20.13 -13.30
N GLU A 289 -1.36 18.88 -12.90
CA GLU A 289 -0.46 17.98 -13.62
C GLU A 289 -1.18 16.68 -14.00
N LYS A 290 -1.04 16.29 -15.28
CA LYS A 290 -1.51 14.99 -15.75
C LYS A 290 -0.35 14.00 -15.72
N MET A 291 -0.46 13.03 -14.83
CA MET A 291 0.56 11.99 -14.64
C MET A 291 0.29 10.78 -15.56
N LYS A 292 1.35 10.19 -16.12
CA LYS A 292 1.25 9.00 -16.98
C LYS A 292 0.56 7.87 -16.23
N GLY A 293 -0.53 7.29 -16.73
CA GLY A 293 -1.23 6.20 -16.01
C GLY A 293 -2.17 6.66 -14.89
N VAL A 294 -2.52 7.95 -14.89
CA VAL A 294 -3.62 8.54 -14.13
C VAL A 294 -4.66 9.07 -15.12
N LYS A 295 -5.96 8.85 -14.87
CA LYS A 295 -7.03 9.32 -15.76
C LYS A 295 -7.25 10.84 -15.68
N GLU A 296 -7.20 11.41 -14.48
CA GLU A 296 -7.51 12.81 -14.19
C GLU A 296 -6.25 13.64 -13.86
N ALA A 297 -6.31 14.95 -14.07
CA ALA A 297 -5.23 15.82 -13.63
C ALA A 297 -5.26 15.95 -12.10
N PHE A 298 -4.10 15.91 -11.46
CA PHE A 298 -3.99 16.18 -10.04
C PHE A 298 -3.67 17.65 -9.81
N ARG A 299 -4.38 18.26 -8.87
CA ARG A 299 -3.99 19.54 -8.32
C ARG A 299 -2.91 19.33 -7.25
N LEU A 300 -1.79 20.01 -7.45
CA LEU A 300 -0.58 19.89 -6.64
C LEU A 300 -0.22 21.24 -6.05
N TYR A 301 0.35 21.20 -4.85
CA TYR A 301 0.75 22.36 -4.07
C TYR A 301 2.26 22.30 -3.86
N LYS A 302 2.97 23.29 -4.39
CA LYS A 302 4.41 23.48 -4.27
C LYS A 302 4.67 24.26 -2.98
N ILE A 303 5.18 23.59 -1.96
CA ILE A 303 5.33 24.12 -0.60
C ILE A 303 6.80 24.21 -0.15
N GLY A 304 7.73 23.73 -0.99
CA GLY A 304 9.16 23.83 -0.77
C GLY A 304 9.79 25.06 -1.43
N GLU A 305 11.12 25.06 -1.49
CA GLU A 305 11.92 26.09 -2.15
C GLU A 305 12.28 25.68 -3.58
N HIS A 306 12.60 26.65 -4.42
CA HIS A 306 13.19 26.38 -5.75
C HIS A 306 14.55 25.71 -5.62
N PHE A 307 14.89 24.85 -6.58
CA PHE A 307 16.23 24.29 -6.63
C PHE A 307 17.23 25.37 -7.04
N LYS A 308 18.41 25.35 -6.41
CA LYS A 308 19.51 26.25 -6.74
C LYS A 308 20.25 25.79 -7.99
N TYR A 309 20.22 24.50 -8.28
CA TYR A 309 20.89 23.93 -9.45
C TYR A 309 20.12 24.26 -10.74
N LYS A 310 20.29 25.48 -11.26
CA LYS A 310 19.92 25.77 -12.65
C LYS A 310 20.94 25.07 -13.55
N LYS A 311 20.52 23.98 -14.21
CA LYS A 311 21.22 23.54 -15.42
C LYS A 311 21.19 24.70 -16.41
N GLU A 312 22.36 25.21 -16.77
CA GLU A 312 22.54 25.85 -18.06
C GLU A 312 21.97 24.91 -19.13
N LYS A 313 21.15 25.47 -20.01
CA LYS A 313 20.43 24.75 -21.06
C LYS A 313 21.35 23.97 -21.98
#